data_AF-A0A5K0VKC9-F1
#
_entry.id   AF-A0A5K0VKC9-F1
#
_cell.length_a   1.000
_cell.length_b   1.000
_cell.length_c   1.000
_cell.angle_alpha   90.00
_cell.angle_beta   90.00
_cell.angle_gamma   90.00
#
_symmetry.space_group_name_H-M   'P 1'
#
loop_
_entity.id
_entity.type
_entity.pdbx_description
1 polymer ?
#
loop_
_entity_poly.entity_id
_entity_poly.type
_entity_poly.pdbx_seq_one_letter_code
_entity_poly.pdbx_strand_id
1 'polypeptide(L)'
;MDLSESQSSLSLGFRQLSPPPRTPITDDSISLQLDSGFSDCGNARRIPLQLLDQPEHTESRADSNQDRDKEEFSILGYTMRLKRRKEAEPSPPRPPVPAFLRPDSGCSSSASTSKQGMVQMEARRAAVRAWANQPLSAADADVWEIMEKEKERQFRGIELIASENFVCRGVLEALGSHLTNKYSEGLPGARYYIGNQYIDQIELLCQKRALAAFHLDPEKWGVNVQPYSCTSANFAVYTGLLLPKDRIMGLDSPSGGHLSHGYYTPSGKKVSGASIFFESLPYKVNLQTGYIDYEKLEEKALDFRPKILICGGSSYPREWDYSRFRQIADKCGAVLMCDMAQIGGLIAAK
;
A
#
# COMPACT_ATOMS: atom_id res chain seq x y z
N MET A 1 -32.60 60.21 -5.50
CA MET A 1 -33.59 59.27 -6.04
C MET A 1 -33.31 57.94 -5.38
N ASP A 2 -34.13 57.61 -4.40
CA ASP A 2 -34.18 56.32 -3.70
C ASP A 2 -34.71 55.23 -4.63
N LEU A 3 -34.06 54.07 -4.60
CA LEU A 3 -34.62 52.72 -4.85
C LEU A 3 -33.75 51.76 -4.02
N SER A 4 -34.13 51.49 -2.77
CA SER A 4 -34.99 50.37 -2.34
C SER A 4 -34.33 48.99 -2.46
N GLU A 5 -33.94 48.48 -1.29
CA GLU A 5 -34.10 47.10 -0.79
C GLU A 5 -33.78 45.92 -1.71
N SER A 6 -32.73 45.18 -1.36
CA SER A 6 -32.75 43.72 -1.47
C SER A 6 -32.38 43.11 -0.11
N GLN A 7 -33.39 42.53 0.53
CA GLN A 7 -33.22 41.62 1.66
C GLN A 7 -32.76 40.26 1.12
N SER A 8 -31.69 39.70 1.69
CA SER A 8 -31.49 38.25 1.67
C SER A 8 -31.16 37.78 3.08
N SER A 9 -32.06 36.96 3.61
CA SER A 9 -32.07 36.36 4.92
C SER A 9 -31.04 35.23 5.01
N LEU A 10 -29.90 35.51 5.65
CA LEU A 10 -29.04 34.46 6.20
C LEU A 10 -29.61 34.04 7.57
N SER A 11 -30.23 32.86 7.64
CA SER A 11 -30.47 32.18 8.91
C SER A 11 -29.81 30.79 8.89
N LEU A 12 -28.64 30.70 9.52
CA LEU A 12 -28.00 29.43 9.87
C LEU A 12 -28.73 28.90 11.11
N GLY A 13 -29.59 27.89 10.92
CA GLY A 13 -30.31 27.24 11.99
C GLY A 13 -29.39 26.45 12.92
N PHE A 14 -28.90 27.08 13.98
CA PHE A 14 -28.30 26.37 15.12
C PHE A 14 -29.41 25.86 16.05
N ARG A 15 -29.67 24.55 16.03
CA ARG A 15 -30.42 23.89 17.11
C ARG A 15 -29.44 23.44 18.19
N GLN A 16 -29.52 24.07 19.37
CA GLN A 16 -28.96 23.55 20.61
C GLN A 16 -29.73 22.28 21.03
N LEU A 17 -29.01 21.17 21.23
CA LEU A 17 -29.54 19.96 21.86
C LEU A 17 -28.87 19.80 23.23
N SER A 18 -29.69 19.83 24.28
CA SER A 18 -29.33 19.61 25.68
C SER A 18 -29.00 18.13 25.95
N PRO A 19 -28.06 17.81 26.86
CA PRO A 19 -27.74 16.42 27.20
C PRO A 19 -28.77 15.79 28.15
N PRO A 20 -29.10 14.48 28.02
CA PRO A 20 -29.95 13.76 28.98
C PRO A 20 -29.19 13.38 30.27
N PRO A 21 -29.90 13.13 31.39
CA PRO A 21 -29.33 13.04 32.73
C PRO A 21 -28.61 11.72 33.03
N ARG A 22 -27.60 11.78 33.91
CA ARG A 22 -26.84 10.63 34.47
C ARG A 22 -27.67 9.88 35.53
N THR A 23 -27.58 8.56 35.51
CA THR A 23 -27.91 7.66 36.64
C THR A 23 -26.65 6.94 37.14
N PRO A 24 -26.61 6.49 38.42
CA PRO A 24 -25.37 6.22 39.14
C PRO A 24 -24.83 4.78 39.00
N ILE A 25 -23.55 4.66 39.33
CA ILE A 25 -22.66 3.49 39.32
C ILE A 25 -23.17 2.38 40.25
N THR A 26 -23.07 1.12 39.81
CA THR A 26 -23.05 -0.07 40.66
C THR A 26 -21.68 -0.75 40.59
N ASP A 27 -21.15 -0.98 41.78
CA ASP A 27 -19.92 -1.66 42.15
C ASP A 27 -20.11 -3.18 42.03
N ASP A 28 -19.21 -3.88 41.34
CA ASP A 28 -19.10 -5.35 41.44
C ASP A 28 -17.62 -5.74 41.42
N SER A 29 -17.14 -6.01 42.63
CA SER A 29 -15.86 -6.60 42.95
C SER A 29 -15.92 -8.11 42.70
N ILE A 30 -15.05 -8.67 41.85
CA ILE A 30 -14.65 -10.09 41.94
C ILE A 30 -13.15 -10.21 41.72
N SER A 31 -12.53 -10.91 42.67
CA SER A 31 -11.09 -11.12 42.84
C SER A 31 -10.66 -12.56 42.46
N LEU A 32 -9.39 -12.70 42.06
CA LEU A 32 -8.53 -13.92 42.06
C LEU A 32 -8.86 -14.97 40.96
N GLN A 33 -7.91 -15.67 40.32
CA GLN A 33 -6.63 -16.21 40.80
C GLN A 33 -5.54 -16.21 39.70
N LEU A 34 -4.30 -15.99 40.15
CA LEU A 34 -3.07 -16.38 39.47
C LEU A 34 -2.91 -17.91 39.55
N ASP A 35 -2.51 -18.53 38.45
CA ASP A 35 -1.86 -19.84 38.49
C ASP A 35 -0.49 -19.77 37.81
N SER A 36 0.52 -20.08 38.62
CA SER A 36 1.92 -20.24 38.26
C SER A 36 2.27 -21.73 38.25
N GLY A 37 2.64 -22.26 37.10
CA GLY A 37 3.17 -23.62 36.96
C GLY A 37 4.32 -23.63 35.97
N PHE A 38 5.55 -23.61 36.48
CA PHE A 38 6.77 -23.91 35.73
C PHE A 38 6.79 -25.38 35.30
N SER A 39 7.20 -25.67 34.05
CA SER A 39 8.02 -26.84 33.71
C SER A 39 8.68 -26.69 32.33
N ASP A 40 9.96 -26.99 32.34
CA ASP A 40 10.97 -26.87 31.29
C ASP A 40 10.90 -28.04 30.29
N CYS A 41 11.12 -27.79 28.99
CA CYS A 41 11.59 -28.80 28.03
C CYS A 41 12.03 -28.15 26.71
N GLY A 42 13.31 -28.34 26.39
CA GLY A 42 13.96 -27.85 25.18
C GLY A 42 13.62 -28.60 23.89
N ASN A 43 14.32 -28.16 22.83
CA ASN A 43 14.35 -28.71 21.46
C ASN A 43 13.11 -28.50 20.57
N ALA A 44 12.94 -27.27 20.08
CA ALA A 44 12.20 -27.04 18.85
C ALA A 44 13.02 -27.52 17.63
N ARG A 45 12.74 -28.75 17.17
CA ARG A 45 13.23 -29.27 15.88
C ARG A 45 12.64 -28.44 14.73
N ARG A 46 13.51 -27.96 13.84
CA ARG A 46 13.19 -27.38 12.53
C ARG A 46 12.47 -28.41 11.67
N ILE A 47 11.31 -28.07 11.11
CA ILE A 47 10.59 -28.91 10.13
C ILE A 47 11.06 -28.50 8.74
N PRO A 48 11.69 -29.41 7.94
CA PRO A 48 11.99 -29.14 6.55
C PRO A 48 10.75 -29.41 5.67
N LEU A 49 10.50 -28.53 4.71
CA LEU A 49 9.56 -28.74 3.60
C LEU A 49 10.04 -29.93 2.76
N GLN A 50 9.38 -31.08 2.88
CA GLN A 50 9.60 -32.22 1.99
C GLN A 50 8.59 -32.22 0.83
N LEU A 51 9.20 -32.16 -0.34
CA LEU A 51 8.68 -32.33 -1.69
C LEU A 51 8.02 -33.71 -1.83
N LEU A 52 6.78 -33.75 -2.31
CA LEU A 52 6.02 -34.97 -2.59
C LEU A 52 6.55 -35.66 -3.84
N ASP A 53 7.09 -36.87 -3.66
CA ASP A 53 7.11 -37.93 -4.67
C ASP A 53 7.25 -39.29 -3.98
N GLN A 54 6.22 -40.14 -4.07
CA GLN A 54 6.23 -41.49 -4.68
C GLN A 54 5.00 -42.33 -4.28
N PRO A 55 4.59 -43.31 -5.12
CA PRO A 55 3.30 -43.99 -5.04
C PRO A 55 3.40 -45.37 -4.37
N GLU A 56 2.39 -45.77 -3.59
CA GLU A 56 2.17 -47.19 -3.30
C GLU A 56 0.69 -47.56 -3.39
N HIS A 57 0.43 -48.60 -4.18
CA HIS A 57 -0.84 -49.29 -4.32
C HIS A 57 -1.09 -50.19 -3.11
N THR A 58 -2.32 -50.20 -2.59
CA THR A 58 -2.90 -51.42 -1.99
C THR A 58 -4.40 -51.44 -2.26
N GLU A 59 -4.85 -52.53 -2.90
CA GLU A 59 -6.26 -52.79 -3.20
C GLU A 59 -7.01 -53.31 -1.96
N SER A 60 -8.25 -52.83 -1.77
CA SER A 60 -9.35 -53.69 -1.30
C SER A 60 -10.70 -53.10 -1.73
N ARG A 61 -11.46 -53.88 -2.50
CA ARG A 61 -12.84 -53.62 -2.95
C ARG A 61 -13.85 -53.71 -1.81
N ALA A 62 -14.82 -52.80 -1.77
CA ALA A 62 -16.22 -53.09 -1.44
C ALA A 62 -17.13 -51.93 -1.91
N ASP A 63 -18.18 -52.27 -2.66
CA ASP A 63 -19.25 -51.39 -3.16
C ASP A 63 -20.13 -50.83 -2.02
N SER A 64 -20.46 -49.53 -2.05
CA SER A 64 -21.84 -49.03 -1.92
C SER A 64 -21.93 -47.50 -2.06
N ASN A 65 -23.05 -47.04 -2.59
CA ASN A 65 -23.38 -45.71 -3.10
C ASN A 65 -23.34 -44.52 -2.12
N GLN A 66 -23.14 -43.34 -2.73
CA GLN A 66 -23.63 -41.99 -2.35
C GLN A 66 -23.08 -41.34 -1.07
N ASP A 67 -22.03 -40.52 -1.22
CA ASP A 67 -22.10 -39.05 -1.10
C ASP A 67 -20.72 -38.47 -1.42
N ARG A 68 -20.61 -37.62 -2.45
CA ARG A 68 -19.35 -36.95 -2.78
C ARG A 68 -19.28 -35.61 -2.07
N ASP A 69 -18.42 -35.54 -1.07
CA ASP A 69 -18.06 -34.38 -0.29
C ASP A 69 -17.77 -33.14 -1.16
N LYS A 70 -18.42 -32.02 -0.81
CA LYS A 70 -18.06 -30.68 -1.25
C LYS A 70 -17.18 -30.08 -0.17
N GLU A 71 -15.87 -30.04 -0.38
CA GLU A 71 -14.94 -29.37 0.54
C GLU A 71 -15.24 -27.87 0.60
N GLU A 72 -15.83 -27.42 1.71
CA GLU A 72 -15.92 -26.02 2.13
C GLU A 72 -14.77 -25.72 3.10
N PHE A 73 -14.13 -24.58 2.91
CA PHE A 73 -13.16 -24.07 3.88
C PHE A 73 -13.36 -22.58 4.12
N SER A 74 -12.92 -22.10 5.28
CA SER A 74 -13.11 -20.72 5.74
C SER A 74 -11.77 -19.99 5.77
N ILE A 75 -11.75 -18.78 5.22
CA ILE A 75 -10.63 -17.83 5.38
C ILE A 75 -11.19 -16.56 6.00
N LEU A 76 -10.63 -16.15 7.14
CA LEU A 76 -11.02 -14.94 7.88
C LEU A 76 -12.52 -14.87 8.21
N GLY A 77 -13.15 -16.01 8.50
CA GLY A 77 -14.55 -16.09 8.89
C GLY A 77 -15.55 -16.10 7.72
N TYR A 78 -15.07 -16.09 6.47
CA TYR A 78 -15.93 -16.22 5.28
C TYR A 78 -15.81 -17.61 4.68
N THR A 79 -16.95 -18.32 4.59
CA THR A 79 -17.02 -19.65 3.99
C THR A 79 -16.90 -19.57 2.47
N MET A 80 -15.92 -20.29 1.91
CA MET A 80 -15.68 -20.37 0.49
C MET A 80 -15.94 -21.80 -0.03
N ARG A 81 -16.42 -21.90 -1.28
CA ARG A 81 -16.63 -23.16 -2.00
C ARG A 81 -15.67 -23.29 -3.17
N LEU A 82 -14.97 -24.41 -3.26
CA LEU A 82 -14.12 -24.72 -4.40
C LEU A 82 -14.97 -25.16 -5.60
N LYS A 83 -14.98 -24.38 -6.69
CA LYS A 83 -15.71 -24.73 -7.93
C LYS A 83 -14.76 -25.43 -8.90
N ARG A 84 -14.74 -26.77 -8.92
CA ARG A 84 -13.99 -27.51 -9.96
C ARG A 84 -14.65 -27.36 -11.33
N ARG A 85 -13.82 -27.31 -12.37
CA ARG A 85 -14.21 -27.17 -13.78
C ARG A 85 -15.10 -28.35 -14.19
N LYS A 86 -16.28 -28.06 -14.74
CA LYS A 86 -17.24 -29.06 -15.23
C LYS A 86 -16.67 -29.73 -16.48
N GLU A 87 -16.41 -31.04 -16.43
CA GLU A 87 -16.22 -31.86 -17.63
C GLU A 87 -17.52 -31.82 -18.45
N ALA A 88 -17.37 -31.85 -19.78
CA ALA A 88 -18.46 -31.68 -20.73
C ALA A 88 -19.47 -32.83 -20.63
N GLU A 89 -20.74 -32.51 -20.36
CA GLU A 89 -21.87 -33.43 -20.51
C GLU A 89 -22.26 -33.55 -22.01
N PRO A 90 -22.70 -34.74 -22.46
CA PRO A 90 -22.97 -35.01 -23.88
C PRO A 90 -24.30 -34.39 -24.33
N SER A 91 -24.31 -33.80 -25.52
CA SER A 91 -25.50 -33.19 -26.15
C SER A 91 -26.53 -34.22 -26.66
N PRO A 92 -27.84 -33.89 -26.69
CA PRO A 92 -28.90 -34.79 -27.15
C PRO A 92 -28.88 -35.02 -28.68
N PRO A 93 -29.56 -36.07 -29.20
CA PRO A 93 -29.42 -36.50 -30.59
C PRO A 93 -30.13 -35.55 -31.56
N ARG A 94 -29.49 -35.28 -32.72
CA ARG A 94 -30.09 -34.55 -33.85
C ARG A 94 -30.79 -35.51 -34.83
N PRO A 95 -31.82 -35.05 -35.57
CA PRO A 95 -32.60 -35.87 -36.51
C PRO A 95 -31.78 -36.21 -37.78
N PRO A 96 -32.19 -37.23 -38.55
CA PRO A 96 -31.40 -37.74 -39.66
C PRO A 96 -31.47 -36.81 -40.89
N VAL A 97 -30.32 -36.61 -41.54
CA VAL A 97 -30.20 -35.92 -42.83
C VAL A 97 -29.71 -36.94 -43.86
N PRO A 98 -30.20 -36.95 -45.11
CA PRO A 98 -30.05 -38.10 -46.02
C PRO A 98 -28.61 -38.28 -46.50
N ALA A 99 -28.23 -39.55 -46.68
CA ALA A 99 -26.96 -39.97 -47.23
C ALA A 99 -26.88 -39.64 -48.72
N PHE A 100 -26.03 -38.68 -49.10
CA PHE A 100 -25.44 -38.65 -50.44
C PHE A 100 -24.00 -38.14 -50.41
N LEU A 101 -23.14 -38.94 -51.06
CA LEU A 101 -21.77 -38.70 -51.51
C LEU A 101 -20.66 -38.78 -50.44
N ARG A 102 -20.07 -39.99 -50.37
CA ARG A 102 -18.72 -40.25 -49.88
C ARG A 102 -17.70 -39.41 -50.66
N PRO A 103 -16.67 -38.82 -50.04
CA PRO A 103 -15.44 -38.50 -50.73
C PRO A 103 -14.48 -39.69 -50.60
N ASP A 104 -14.10 -40.22 -51.75
CA ASP A 104 -13.00 -41.16 -51.89
C ASP A 104 -11.69 -40.57 -51.35
N SER A 105 -10.88 -41.50 -50.87
CA SER A 105 -9.46 -41.40 -50.61
C SER A 105 -8.72 -40.54 -51.64
N GLY A 106 -8.16 -39.42 -51.18
CA GLY A 106 -7.22 -38.60 -51.92
C GLY A 106 -6.27 -37.91 -50.95
N CYS A 107 -5.15 -38.56 -50.63
CA CYS A 107 -4.01 -37.93 -49.99
C CYS A 107 -3.42 -36.91 -50.98
N SER A 108 -3.78 -35.63 -50.87
CA SER A 108 -3.13 -34.50 -51.56
C SER A 108 -3.67 -33.15 -51.06
N SER A 109 -3.02 -32.55 -50.06
CA SER A 109 -2.80 -31.08 -49.92
C SER A 109 -2.55 -30.67 -48.46
N SER A 110 -1.40 -31.01 -47.88
CA SER A 110 -0.95 -30.50 -46.58
C SER A 110 -0.01 -29.28 -46.72
N ALA A 111 -0.31 -28.36 -47.65
CA ALA A 111 0.50 -27.14 -47.87
C ALA A 111 -0.31 -25.82 -47.88
N SER A 112 -1.65 -25.87 -47.92
CA SER A 112 -2.50 -24.66 -47.98
C SER A 112 -2.94 -24.16 -46.59
N THR A 113 -3.03 -25.05 -45.59
CA THR A 113 -3.48 -24.71 -44.23
C THR A 113 -2.42 -23.93 -43.44
N SER A 114 -1.13 -24.09 -43.75
CA SER A 114 -0.03 -23.36 -43.10
C SER A 114 0.05 -21.90 -43.54
N LYS A 115 -0.22 -21.61 -44.83
CA LYS A 115 -0.18 -20.23 -45.37
C LYS A 115 -1.30 -19.35 -44.81
N GLN A 116 -2.53 -19.87 -44.68
CA GLN A 116 -3.63 -19.10 -44.08
C GLN A 116 -3.41 -18.81 -42.57
N GLY A 117 -2.87 -19.77 -41.82
CA GLY A 117 -2.50 -19.55 -40.41
C GLY A 117 -1.37 -18.53 -40.23
N MET A 118 -0.37 -18.53 -41.12
CA MET A 118 0.70 -17.52 -41.12
C MET A 118 0.17 -16.10 -41.41
N VAL A 119 -0.68 -15.93 -42.43
CA VAL A 119 -1.29 -14.63 -42.77
C VAL A 119 -2.16 -14.10 -41.61
N GLN A 120 -2.90 -14.98 -40.93
CA GLN A 120 -3.69 -14.59 -39.76
C GLN A 120 -2.82 -14.16 -38.57
N MET A 121 -1.66 -14.80 -38.37
CA MET A 121 -0.70 -14.42 -37.32
C MET A 121 0.01 -13.10 -37.63
N GLU A 122 0.34 -12.84 -38.90
CA GLU A 122 0.91 -11.57 -39.34
C GLU A 122 -0.07 -10.41 -39.16
N ALA A 123 -1.34 -10.61 -39.53
CA ALA A 123 -2.40 -9.62 -39.29
C ALA A 123 -2.57 -9.30 -37.80
N ARG A 124 -2.54 -10.33 -36.93
CA ARG A 124 -2.59 -10.14 -35.47
C ARG A 124 -1.39 -9.38 -34.95
N ARG A 125 -0.17 -9.70 -35.41
CA ARG A 125 1.06 -8.97 -35.04
C ARG A 125 0.99 -7.51 -35.49
N ALA A 126 0.49 -7.25 -36.70
CA ALA A 126 0.30 -5.90 -37.21
C ALA A 126 -0.71 -5.11 -36.35
N ALA A 127 -1.83 -5.72 -35.98
CA ALA A 127 -2.83 -5.10 -35.11
C ALA A 127 -2.26 -4.75 -33.73
N VAL A 128 -1.49 -5.63 -33.10
CA VAL A 128 -0.84 -5.35 -31.81
C VAL A 128 0.15 -4.20 -31.93
N ARG A 129 0.99 -4.16 -32.99
CA ARG A 129 1.91 -3.05 -33.21
C ARG A 129 1.19 -1.72 -33.46
N ALA A 130 0.08 -1.77 -34.20
CA ALA A 130 -0.73 -0.59 -34.46
C ALA A 130 -1.32 -0.05 -33.17
N TRP A 131 -1.91 -0.90 -32.33
CA TRP A 131 -2.47 -0.49 -31.05
C TRP A 131 -1.40 -0.02 -30.04
N ALA A 132 -0.33 -0.78 -29.87
CA ALA A 132 0.67 -0.54 -28.82
C ALA A 132 1.54 0.72 -29.04
N ASN A 133 1.61 1.24 -30.27
CA ASN A 133 2.41 2.43 -30.60
C ASN A 133 1.56 3.67 -30.91
N GLN A 134 0.26 3.65 -30.62
CA GLN A 134 -0.58 4.82 -30.79
C GLN A 134 -0.18 5.91 -29.78
N PRO A 135 -0.10 7.18 -30.21
CA PRO A 135 -0.01 8.29 -29.26
C PRO A 135 -1.30 8.35 -28.43
N LEU A 136 -1.20 8.86 -27.21
CA LEU A 136 -2.35 8.95 -26.30
C LEU A 136 -3.54 9.70 -26.92
N SER A 137 -3.29 10.77 -27.68
CA SER A 137 -4.33 11.53 -28.38
C SER A 137 -5.16 10.71 -29.38
N ALA A 138 -4.61 9.61 -29.92
CA ALA A 138 -5.32 8.71 -30.81
C ALA A 138 -5.88 7.48 -30.08
N ALA A 139 -5.16 6.99 -29.06
CA ALA A 139 -5.58 5.82 -28.27
C ALA A 139 -6.73 6.14 -27.32
N ASP A 140 -6.73 7.34 -26.72
CA ASP A 140 -7.71 7.82 -25.75
C ASP A 140 -7.77 9.37 -25.79
N ALA A 141 -8.60 9.89 -26.70
CA ALA A 141 -8.75 11.33 -26.91
C ALA A 141 -9.36 12.05 -25.68
N ASP A 142 -10.21 11.36 -24.91
CA ASP A 142 -10.86 11.93 -23.73
C ASP A 142 -9.82 12.18 -22.62
N VAL A 143 -8.96 11.19 -22.35
CA VAL A 143 -7.86 11.35 -21.37
C VAL A 143 -6.88 12.42 -21.83
N TRP A 144 -6.52 12.43 -23.12
CA TRP A 144 -5.64 13.46 -23.68
C TRP A 144 -6.20 14.89 -23.46
N GLU A 145 -7.49 15.10 -23.73
CA GLU A 145 -8.13 16.40 -23.52
C GLU A 145 -8.12 16.81 -22.04
N ILE A 146 -8.37 15.89 -21.12
CA ILE A 146 -8.31 16.14 -19.68
C ILE A 146 -6.89 16.53 -19.26
N MET A 147 -5.87 15.85 -19.78
CA MET A 147 -4.46 16.15 -19.48
C MET A 147 -4.05 17.53 -19.97
N GLU A 148 -4.44 17.94 -21.18
CA GLU A 148 -4.13 19.29 -21.67
C GLU A 148 -4.89 20.38 -20.88
N LYS A 149 -6.12 20.11 -20.43
CA LYS A 149 -6.83 21.01 -19.51
C LYS A 149 -6.10 21.18 -18.17
N GLU A 150 -5.61 20.09 -17.58
CA GLU A 150 -4.85 20.15 -16.32
C GLU A 150 -3.51 20.90 -16.49
N LYS A 151 -2.82 20.66 -17.60
CA LYS A 151 -1.60 21.40 -17.94
C LYS A 151 -1.86 22.90 -18.05
N GLU A 152 -2.94 23.31 -18.72
CA GLU A 152 -3.31 24.73 -18.81
C GLU A 152 -3.71 25.32 -17.45
N ARG A 153 -4.40 24.53 -16.61
CA ARG A 153 -4.74 24.92 -15.23
C ARG A 153 -3.46 25.22 -14.42
N GLN A 154 -2.48 24.34 -14.46
CA GLN A 154 -1.18 24.51 -13.78
C GLN A 154 -0.40 25.70 -14.32
N PHE A 155 -0.44 25.92 -15.64
CA PHE A 155 0.28 27.04 -16.27
C PHE A 155 -0.33 28.42 -15.94
N ARG A 156 -1.66 28.49 -15.83
CA ARG A 156 -2.38 29.75 -15.54
C ARG A 156 -2.60 30.00 -14.04
N GLY A 157 -2.50 28.95 -13.22
CA GLY A 157 -2.77 29.00 -11.80
C GLY A 157 -1.62 29.56 -10.97
N ILE A 158 -1.95 30.06 -9.77
CA ILE A 158 -0.98 30.31 -8.71
C ILE A 158 -1.09 29.14 -7.73
N GLU A 159 -0.19 28.18 -7.85
CA GLU A 159 -0.19 26.98 -7.01
C GLU A 159 0.49 27.25 -5.67
N LEU A 160 -0.29 27.29 -4.59
CA LEU A 160 0.18 27.59 -3.22
C LEU A 160 0.06 26.40 -2.26
N ILE A 161 -0.23 25.21 -2.77
CA ILE A 161 -0.26 23.98 -1.97
C ILE A 161 1.18 23.59 -1.65
N ALA A 162 1.58 23.67 -0.38
CA ALA A 162 2.97 23.52 0.06
C ALA A 162 3.64 22.18 -0.30
N SER A 163 2.84 21.13 -0.49
CA SER A 163 3.33 19.79 -0.85
C SER A 163 3.38 19.53 -2.36
N GLU A 164 2.88 20.44 -3.19
CA GLU A 164 2.94 20.32 -4.64
C GLU A 164 4.21 20.97 -5.19
N ASN A 165 4.69 20.45 -6.32
CA ASN A 165 5.83 20.99 -7.02
C ASN A 165 5.83 20.56 -8.48
N PHE A 166 6.57 21.29 -9.33
CA PHE A 166 6.77 20.95 -10.73
C PHE A 166 8.12 20.24 -10.91
N VAL A 167 8.07 18.98 -11.33
CA VAL A 167 9.27 18.20 -11.61
C VAL A 167 9.91 18.62 -12.95
N CYS A 168 11.21 18.37 -13.09
CA CYS A 168 11.90 18.66 -14.34
C CYS A 168 11.55 17.66 -15.45
N ARG A 169 11.73 18.06 -16.70
CA ARG A 169 11.44 17.23 -17.88
C ARG A 169 12.16 15.87 -17.85
N GLY A 170 13.40 15.82 -17.37
CA GLY A 170 14.14 14.57 -17.28
C GLY A 170 13.48 13.54 -16.35
N VAL A 171 12.82 13.98 -15.27
CA VAL A 171 12.04 13.10 -14.39
C VAL A 171 10.82 12.55 -15.12
N LEU A 172 10.09 13.40 -15.85
CA LEU A 172 8.91 12.98 -16.62
C LEU A 172 9.27 11.98 -17.73
N GLU A 173 10.37 12.21 -18.44
CA GLU A 173 10.86 11.31 -19.49
C GLU A 173 11.24 9.93 -18.93
N ALA A 174 11.88 9.89 -17.76
CA ALA A 174 12.22 8.62 -17.10
C ALA A 174 10.97 7.89 -16.58
N LEU A 175 10.00 8.62 -16.00
CA LEU A 175 8.78 8.04 -15.41
C LEU A 175 7.88 7.38 -16.47
N GLY A 176 7.72 8.01 -17.63
CA GLY A 176 6.94 7.50 -18.76
C GLY A 176 7.68 6.51 -19.67
N SER A 177 8.77 5.89 -19.19
CA SER A 177 9.66 5.08 -20.02
C SER A 177 9.39 3.57 -19.95
N HIS A 178 10.08 2.83 -20.81
CA HIS A 178 10.07 1.37 -20.88
C HIS A 178 10.52 0.65 -19.61
N LEU A 179 11.07 1.37 -18.62
CA LEU A 179 11.46 0.79 -17.32
C LEU A 179 10.27 0.16 -16.59
N THR A 180 9.05 0.66 -16.82
CA THR A 180 7.81 0.12 -16.24
C THR A 180 7.56 -1.35 -16.58
N ASN A 181 8.18 -1.86 -17.65
CA ASN A 181 7.97 -3.23 -18.12
C ASN A 181 8.69 -4.29 -17.27
N LYS A 182 9.60 -3.92 -16.36
CA LYS A 182 10.49 -4.88 -15.69
C LYS A 182 10.08 -5.20 -14.26
N TYR A 183 9.82 -6.49 -14.01
CA TYR A 183 9.72 -7.05 -12.67
C TYR A 183 11.11 -7.22 -12.03
N SER A 184 11.34 -6.59 -10.89
CA SER A 184 12.67 -6.49 -10.26
C SER A 184 12.65 -6.74 -8.74
N GLU A 185 11.80 -7.67 -8.29
CA GLU A 185 11.74 -8.06 -6.88
C GLU A 185 13.10 -8.49 -6.32
N GLY A 186 13.36 -8.06 -5.08
CA GLY A 186 14.63 -8.23 -4.38
C GLY A 186 15.46 -6.95 -4.36
N LEU A 187 16.74 -7.10 -4.07
CA LEU A 187 17.73 -6.01 -4.08
C LEU A 187 18.73 -6.21 -5.22
N PRO A 188 19.48 -5.17 -5.63
CA PRO A 188 20.55 -5.32 -6.61
C PRO A 188 21.51 -6.45 -6.25
N GLY A 189 21.83 -7.32 -7.22
CA GLY A 189 22.64 -8.52 -7.00
C GLY A 189 21.93 -9.71 -6.31
N ALA A 190 20.73 -9.51 -5.78
CA ALA A 190 19.92 -10.53 -5.09
C ALA A 190 18.46 -10.48 -5.57
N ARG A 191 18.25 -10.64 -6.88
CA ARG A 191 16.93 -10.59 -7.53
C ARG A 191 16.31 -11.98 -7.65
N TYR A 192 14.99 -12.04 -7.52
CA TYR A 192 14.23 -13.27 -7.79
C TYR A 192 14.08 -13.57 -9.29
N TYR A 193 14.14 -12.53 -10.12
CA TYR A 193 13.98 -12.63 -11.58
C TYR A 193 15.27 -12.28 -12.30
N ILE A 194 15.51 -12.97 -13.42
CA ILE A 194 16.64 -12.71 -14.32
C ILE A 194 16.45 -11.41 -15.13
N GLY A 195 17.52 -10.96 -15.80
CA GLY A 195 17.47 -9.83 -16.74
C GLY A 195 17.44 -8.44 -16.10
N ASN A 196 17.88 -8.30 -14.84
CA ASN A 196 17.87 -7.03 -14.10
C ASN A 196 19.19 -6.24 -14.17
N GLN A 197 20.13 -6.61 -15.05
CA GLN A 197 21.48 -6.02 -15.11
C GLN A 197 21.50 -4.48 -15.17
N TYR A 198 20.55 -3.86 -15.89
CA TYR A 198 20.45 -2.40 -16.00
C TYR A 198 19.55 -1.78 -14.92
N ILE A 199 18.56 -2.53 -14.42
CA ILE A 199 17.75 -2.07 -13.27
C ILE A 199 18.61 -1.99 -12.02
N ASP A 200 19.51 -2.95 -11.80
CA ASP A 200 20.46 -2.93 -10.71
C ASP A 200 21.40 -1.72 -10.79
N GLN A 201 21.89 -1.38 -11.99
CA GLN A 201 22.69 -0.17 -12.20
C GLN A 201 21.92 1.11 -11.86
N ILE A 202 20.65 1.20 -12.27
CA ILE A 202 19.77 2.34 -11.98
C ILE A 202 19.53 2.46 -10.47
N GLU A 203 19.19 1.36 -9.80
CA GLU A 203 18.87 1.37 -8.37
C GLU A 203 20.12 1.68 -7.53
N LEU A 204 21.27 1.07 -7.81
CA LEU A 204 22.53 1.37 -7.13
C LEU A 204 22.95 2.84 -7.34
N LEU A 205 22.77 3.37 -8.55
CA LEU A 205 23.04 4.78 -8.83
C LEU A 205 22.08 5.70 -8.06
N CYS A 206 20.80 5.33 -7.96
CA CYS A 206 19.80 6.06 -7.19
C CYS A 206 20.16 6.08 -5.70
N GLN A 207 20.49 4.92 -5.11
CA GLN A 207 20.94 4.81 -3.73
C GLN A 207 22.17 5.67 -3.45
N LYS A 208 23.20 5.57 -4.30
CA LYS A 208 24.42 6.38 -4.20
C LYS A 208 24.12 7.88 -4.25
N ARG A 209 23.26 8.31 -5.19
CA ARG A 209 22.89 9.73 -5.34
C ARG A 209 22.02 10.22 -4.18
N ALA A 210 21.15 9.38 -3.62
CA ALA A 210 20.36 9.72 -2.45
C ALA A 210 21.26 10.00 -1.24
N LEU A 211 22.22 9.12 -0.94
CA LEU A 211 23.19 9.36 0.14
C LEU A 211 24.02 10.63 -0.10
N ALA A 212 24.49 10.82 -1.33
CA ALA A 212 25.25 12.01 -1.70
C ALA A 212 24.45 13.32 -1.56
N ALA A 213 23.17 13.31 -1.95
CA ALA A 213 22.30 14.48 -1.86
C ALA A 213 22.07 14.98 -0.42
N PHE A 214 22.22 14.09 0.57
CA PHE A 214 22.11 14.42 1.99
C PHE A 214 23.47 14.43 2.71
N HIS A 215 24.58 14.40 1.95
CA HIS A 215 25.95 14.40 2.49
C HIS A 215 26.21 13.28 3.52
N LEU A 216 25.66 12.08 3.28
CA LEU A 216 25.71 10.96 4.21
C LEU A 216 26.90 10.04 3.91
N ASP A 217 27.57 9.63 4.98
CA ASP A 217 28.62 8.60 4.96
C ASP A 217 28.00 7.21 4.71
N PRO A 218 28.31 6.53 3.59
CA PRO A 218 27.74 5.21 3.27
C PRO A 218 28.05 4.12 4.30
N GLU A 219 29.11 4.26 5.10
CA GLU A 219 29.44 3.30 6.17
C GLU A 219 28.49 3.43 7.38
N LYS A 220 27.82 4.57 7.52
CA LYS A 220 26.89 4.87 8.62
C LYS A 220 25.43 4.86 8.18
N TRP A 221 25.18 5.11 6.89
CA TRP A 221 23.85 5.28 6.33
C TRP A 221 23.62 4.36 5.15
N GLY A 222 22.57 3.54 5.27
CA GLY A 222 21.93 2.88 4.14
C GLY A 222 20.72 3.67 3.64
N VAL A 223 20.25 3.34 2.44
CA VAL A 223 19.01 3.90 1.89
C VAL A 223 18.25 2.83 1.11
N ASN A 224 16.93 2.79 1.31
CA ASN A 224 16.01 2.02 0.48
C ASN A 224 15.20 3.01 -0.38
N VAL A 225 15.26 2.85 -1.70
CA VAL A 225 14.61 3.72 -2.69
C VAL A 225 13.38 3.09 -3.36
N GLN A 226 12.90 1.96 -2.83
CA GLN A 226 11.76 1.21 -3.35
C GLN A 226 10.37 1.60 -2.79
N PRO A 227 10.20 2.29 -1.64
CA PRO A 227 8.87 2.67 -1.19
C PRO A 227 8.13 3.53 -2.21
N TYR A 228 6.88 3.16 -2.54
CA TYR A 228 6.09 3.80 -3.59
C TYR A 228 5.70 5.26 -3.27
N SER A 229 5.56 5.57 -1.98
CA SER A 229 5.15 6.88 -1.47
C SER A 229 5.49 7.05 0.01
N CYS A 230 5.39 8.27 0.54
CA CYS A 230 5.66 8.58 1.95
C CYS A 230 4.86 7.70 2.93
N THR A 231 3.56 7.51 2.74
CA THR A 231 2.75 6.66 3.63
C THR A 231 3.23 5.21 3.63
N SER A 232 3.58 4.66 2.46
CA SER A 232 4.13 3.30 2.38
C SER A 232 5.52 3.19 2.99
N ALA A 233 6.36 4.21 2.87
CA ALA A 233 7.69 4.25 3.48
C ALA A 233 7.59 4.24 5.02
N ASN A 234 6.76 5.12 5.57
CA ASN A 234 6.51 5.19 7.01
C ASN A 234 5.97 3.86 7.55
N PHE A 235 4.98 3.28 6.85
CA PHE A 235 4.42 2.00 7.26
C PHE A 235 5.44 0.86 7.20
N ALA A 236 6.30 0.84 6.17
CA ALA A 236 7.39 -0.13 6.05
C ALA A 236 8.39 -0.03 7.23
N VAL A 237 8.75 1.19 7.66
CA VAL A 237 9.58 1.41 8.86
C VAL A 237 8.92 0.81 10.09
N TYR A 238 7.62 1.10 10.30
CA TYR A 238 6.91 0.55 11.45
C TYR A 238 6.88 -0.98 11.40
N THR A 239 6.47 -1.59 10.28
CA THR A 239 6.40 -3.04 10.17
C THR A 239 7.77 -3.73 10.22
N GLY A 240 8.85 -3.02 9.89
CA GLY A 240 10.22 -3.55 9.96
C GLY A 240 10.82 -3.50 11.36
N LEU A 241 10.37 -2.58 12.22
CA LEU A 241 10.93 -2.37 13.55
C LEU A 241 9.99 -2.78 14.70
N LEU A 242 8.69 -2.84 14.44
CA LEU A 242 7.65 -3.01 15.44
C LEU A 242 6.85 -4.30 15.23
N LEU A 243 6.36 -4.84 16.33
CA LEU A 243 5.28 -5.82 16.32
C LEU A 243 3.93 -5.11 16.27
N PRO A 244 2.86 -5.79 15.81
CA PRO A 244 1.50 -5.27 15.95
C PRO A 244 1.23 -4.87 17.40
N LYS A 245 0.51 -3.76 17.61
CA LYS A 245 0.20 -3.16 18.92
C LYS A 245 1.35 -2.48 19.65
N ASP A 246 2.57 -2.51 19.12
CA ASP A 246 3.63 -1.65 19.65
C ASP A 246 3.25 -0.17 19.53
N ARG A 247 3.91 0.63 20.36
CA ARG A 247 3.53 2.02 20.61
C ARG A 247 4.29 2.97 19.70
N ILE A 248 3.57 3.89 19.06
CA ILE A 248 4.15 4.98 18.27
C ILE A 248 3.65 6.34 18.78
N MET A 249 4.47 7.37 18.62
CA MET A 249 4.15 8.71 19.08
C MET A 249 4.56 9.73 18.04
N GLY A 250 3.59 10.42 17.44
CA GLY A 250 3.77 11.44 16.41
C GLY A 250 3.02 12.73 16.73
N LEU A 251 3.23 13.77 15.93
CA LEU A 251 2.53 15.04 16.10
C LEU A 251 1.03 14.86 15.75
N ASP A 252 0.14 15.42 16.56
CA ASP A 252 -1.30 15.41 16.30
C ASP A 252 -1.61 16.08 14.95
N SER A 253 -2.51 15.51 14.14
CA SER A 253 -2.77 16.03 12.79
C SER A 253 -3.28 17.48 12.79
N PRO A 254 -4.21 17.90 13.68
CA PRO A 254 -4.58 19.32 13.83
C PRO A 254 -3.44 20.21 14.33
N SER A 255 -2.41 19.66 14.96
CA SER A 255 -1.20 20.38 15.37
C SER A 255 -0.14 20.44 14.26
N GLY A 256 -0.38 19.81 13.12
CA GLY A 256 0.50 19.83 11.94
C GLY A 256 1.13 18.49 11.57
N GLY A 257 0.80 17.40 12.26
CA GLY A 257 1.31 16.06 11.94
C GLY A 257 0.69 15.43 10.69
N HIS A 258 1.34 14.41 10.14
CA HIS A 258 0.84 13.69 8.97
C HIS A 258 -0.05 12.50 9.37
N LEU A 259 -0.98 12.08 8.48
CA LEU A 259 -1.91 10.99 8.77
C LEU A 259 -1.20 9.66 9.08
N SER A 260 -0.09 9.38 8.40
CA SER A 260 0.73 8.17 8.60
C SER A 260 1.42 8.12 9.98
N HIS A 261 1.39 9.19 10.77
CA HIS A 261 1.98 9.24 12.11
C HIS A 261 1.05 8.68 13.19
N GLY A 262 0.04 7.90 12.80
CA GLY A 262 -0.88 7.24 13.71
C GLY A 262 -2.15 8.05 14.01
N TYR A 263 -2.69 8.77 13.02
CA TYR A 263 -3.91 9.57 13.21
C TYR A 263 -5.15 8.72 13.53
N TYR A 264 -5.91 9.17 14.53
CA TYR A 264 -7.24 8.73 14.90
C TYR A 264 -8.07 9.96 15.32
N THR A 265 -9.40 9.90 15.19
CA THR A 265 -10.26 11.03 15.53
C THR A 265 -10.36 11.23 17.04
N PRO A 266 -10.78 12.41 17.54
CA PRO A 266 -11.05 12.62 18.96
C PRO A 266 -12.07 11.64 19.58
N SER A 267 -12.98 11.09 18.76
CA SER A 267 -13.93 10.05 19.18
C SER A 267 -13.32 8.64 19.29
N GLY A 268 -12.02 8.49 19.03
CA GLY A 268 -11.32 7.21 19.07
C GLY A 268 -11.40 6.39 17.78
N LYS A 269 -12.01 6.91 16.70
CA LYS A 269 -12.08 6.21 15.42
C LYS A 269 -10.69 6.22 14.78
N LYS A 270 -10.11 5.03 14.60
CA LYS A 270 -8.84 4.84 13.89
C LYS A 270 -9.03 5.15 12.40
N VAL A 271 -8.16 6.00 11.84
CA VAL A 271 -8.26 6.50 10.44
C VAL A 271 -7.07 6.04 9.60
N SER A 272 -5.86 6.16 10.13
CA SER A 272 -4.65 5.73 9.43
C SER A 272 -4.40 4.23 9.62
N GLY A 273 -3.74 3.60 8.64
CA GLY A 273 -3.25 2.22 8.81
C GLY A 273 -2.36 2.11 10.06
N ALA A 274 -1.51 3.11 10.29
CA ALA A 274 -0.64 3.16 11.47
C ALA A 274 -1.43 3.08 12.79
N SER A 275 -2.53 3.81 12.95
CA SER A 275 -3.34 3.74 14.19
C SER A 275 -4.19 2.47 14.30
N ILE A 276 -4.42 1.76 13.20
CA ILE A 276 -5.10 0.46 13.19
C ILE A 276 -4.16 -0.63 13.72
N PHE A 277 -2.96 -0.73 13.15
CA PHE A 277 -2.01 -1.81 13.42
C PHE A 277 -1.14 -1.56 14.66
N PHE A 278 -0.86 -0.30 14.98
CA PHE A 278 -0.03 0.12 16.12
C PHE A 278 -0.85 0.96 17.10
N GLU A 279 -0.40 1.03 18.35
CA GLU A 279 -1.04 1.88 19.35
C GLU A 279 -0.39 3.27 19.32
N SER A 280 -1.19 4.29 19.00
CA SER A 280 -0.70 5.66 18.78
C SER A 280 -1.13 6.56 19.94
N LEU A 281 -0.22 7.40 20.41
CA LEU A 281 -0.53 8.53 21.30
C LEU A 281 0.13 9.81 20.75
N PRO A 282 -0.64 10.84 20.36
CA PRO A 282 -0.06 12.02 19.77
C PRO A 282 0.48 13.01 20.82
N TYR A 283 1.58 13.69 20.48
CA TYR A 283 1.97 14.95 21.13
C TYR A 283 1.42 16.15 20.36
N LYS A 284 1.43 17.32 20.99
CA LYS A 284 0.73 18.51 20.48
C LYS A 284 1.62 19.74 20.55
N VAL A 285 1.20 20.77 19.83
CA VAL A 285 1.70 22.13 20.05
C VAL A 285 1.06 22.75 21.29
N ASN A 286 1.77 23.70 21.89
CA ASN A 286 1.20 24.65 22.82
C ASN A 286 0.27 25.59 22.05
N LEU A 287 -1.01 25.66 22.45
CA LEU A 287 -2.04 26.43 21.74
C LEU A 287 -1.82 27.94 21.77
N GLN A 288 -1.04 28.46 22.72
CA GLN A 288 -0.75 29.90 22.83
C GLN A 288 0.42 30.30 21.93
N THR A 289 1.47 29.48 21.86
CA THR A 289 2.70 29.82 21.12
C THR A 289 2.73 29.23 19.71
N GLY A 290 1.97 28.15 19.47
CA GLY A 290 2.03 27.36 18.24
C GLY A 290 3.29 26.50 18.10
N TYR A 291 4.15 26.43 19.12
CA TYR A 291 5.34 25.57 19.13
C TYR A 291 5.03 24.20 19.75
N ILE A 292 5.78 23.16 19.38
CA ILE A 292 5.68 21.86 20.05
C ILE A 292 5.91 22.04 21.56
N ASP A 293 5.03 21.45 22.36
CA ASP A 293 5.15 21.45 23.82
C ASP A 293 6.09 20.30 24.23
N TYR A 294 7.39 20.57 24.25
CA TYR A 294 8.43 19.57 24.46
C TYR A 294 8.41 19.00 25.89
N GLU A 295 7.98 19.79 26.87
CA GLU A 295 7.80 19.37 28.25
C GLU A 295 6.69 18.32 28.35
N LYS A 296 5.50 18.60 27.79
CA LYS A 296 4.40 17.61 27.75
C LYS A 296 4.71 16.42 26.86
N LEU A 297 5.47 16.62 25.78
CA LEU A 297 5.97 15.52 24.96
C LEU A 297 6.84 14.59 25.81
N GLU A 298 7.80 15.12 26.57
CA GLU A 298 8.67 14.31 27.42
C GLU A 298 7.86 13.55 28.49
N GLU A 299 6.98 14.25 29.23
CA GLU A 299 6.10 13.65 30.23
C GLU A 299 5.32 12.45 29.65
N LYS A 300 4.60 12.68 28.55
CA LYS A 300 3.82 11.64 27.88
C LYS A 300 4.67 10.52 27.32
N ALA A 301 5.86 10.80 26.80
CA ALA A 301 6.74 9.77 26.25
C ALA A 301 7.28 8.84 27.34
N LEU A 302 7.55 9.36 28.54
CA LEU A 302 8.01 8.57 29.69
C LEU A 302 6.91 7.65 30.24
N ASP A 303 5.66 8.12 30.22
CA ASP A 303 4.50 7.32 30.65
C ASP A 303 4.07 6.31 29.58
N PHE A 304 3.95 6.77 28.34
CA PHE A 304 3.46 5.96 27.23
C PHE A 304 4.53 5.00 26.69
N ARG A 305 5.82 5.27 26.88
CA ARG A 305 6.93 4.42 26.41
C ARG A 305 6.79 4.01 24.93
N PRO A 306 6.78 4.97 23.99
CA PRO A 306 6.72 4.64 22.58
C PRO A 306 7.97 3.85 22.16
N LYS A 307 7.81 2.92 21.21
CA LYS A 307 8.92 2.24 20.55
C LYS A 307 9.52 3.09 19.43
N ILE A 308 8.69 3.90 18.77
CA ILE A 308 9.11 4.92 17.81
C ILE A 308 8.55 6.28 18.24
N LEU A 309 9.44 7.25 18.40
CA LEU A 309 9.11 8.67 18.50
C LEU A 309 9.34 9.33 17.14
N ILE A 310 8.30 9.94 16.58
CA ILE A 310 8.32 10.53 15.24
C ILE A 310 8.41 12.05 15.37
N CYS A 311 9.41 12.66 14.74
CA CYS A 311 9.42 14.10 14.43
C CYS A 311 9.22 14.32 12.93
N GLY A 312 8.71 15.48 12.54
CA GLY A 312 8.26 15.74 11.17
C GLY A 312 6.73 15.89 11.08
N GLY A 313 6.28 16.62 10.05
CA GLY A 313 4.86 16.98 9.91
C GLY A 313 4.56 17.63 8.57
N SER A 314 3.27 17.81 8.29
CA SER A 314 2.75 18.33 7.02
C SER A 314 2.60 19.84 7.01
N SER A 315 2.20 20.43 8.15
CA SER A 315 1.78 21.83 8.24
C SER A 315 2.28 22.52 9.51
N TYR A 316 3.42 22.06 10.04
CA TYR A 316 4.13 22.73 11.13
C TYR A 316 5.12 23.77 10.57
N PRO A 317 4.95 25.08 10.84
CA PRO A 317 5.68 26.14 10.15
C PRO A 317 7.00 26.55 10.84
N ARG A 318 7.54 25.71 11.73
CA ARG A 318 8.76 25.99 12.50
C ARG A 318 9.77 24.85 12.34
N GLU A 319 11.03 25.16 12.65
CA GLU A 319 12.09 24.18 12.75
C GLU A 319 11.85 23.21 13.91
N TRP A 320 12.40 22.00 13.78
CA TRP A 320 12.31 20.95 14.78
C TRP A 320 13.55 20.96 15.67
N ASP A 321 13.38 20.87 16.98
CA ASP A 321 14.50 20.67 17.90
C ASP A 321 14.87 19.18 17.96
N TYR A 322 15.64 18.74 16.95
CA TYR A 322 16.07 17.35 16.82
C TYR A 322 16.90 16.88 18.02
N SER A 323 17.66 17.77 18.67
CA SER A 323 18.44 17.46 19.87
C SER A 323 17.51 17.12 21.03
N ARG A 324 16.47 17.93 21.24
CA ARG A 324 15.45 17.68 22.27
C ARG A 324 14.69 16.38 22.02
N PHE A 325 14.29 16.11 20.77
CA PHE A 325 13.68 14.84 20.40
C PHE A 325 14.59 13.64 20.68
N ARG A 326 15.89 13.74 20.35
CA ARG A 326 16.87 12.68 20.64
C ARG A 326 16.97 12.40 22.13
N GLN A 327 17.10 13.44 22.95
CA GLN A 327 17.16 13.28 24.40
C GLN A 327 15.93 12.56 24.96
N ILE A 328 14.72 12.93 24.50
CA ILE A 328 13.47 12.30 24.97
C ILE A 328 13.41 10.83 24.53
N ALA A 329 13.74 10.56 23.26
CA ALA A 329 13.77 9.20 22.74
C ALA A 329 14.80 8.31 23.48
N ASP A 330 15.96 8.84 23.87
CA ASP A 330 16.95 8.11 24.68
C ASP A 330 16.41 7.78 26.07
N LYS A 331 15.74 8.72 26.73
CA LYS A 331 15.17 8.51 28.07
C LYS A 331 14.08 7.44 28.08
N CYS A 332 13.25 7.35 27.04
CA CYS A 332 12.21 6.33 26.97
C CYS A 332 12.63 5.04 26.26
N GLY A 333 13.80 5.01 25.61
CA GLY A 333 14.32 3.86 24.86
C GLY A 333 13.69 3.69 23.48
N ALA A 334 13.23 4.79 22.87
CA ALA A 334 12.59 4.80 21.55
C ALA A 334 13.60 4.99 20.41
N VAL A 335 13.27 4.39 19.25
CA VAL A 335 13.86 4.80 17.98
C VAL A 335 13.31 6.18 17.63
N LEU A 336 14.21 7.12 17.32
CA LEU A 336 13.82 8.42 16.79
C LEU A 336 13.73 8.32 15.27
N MET A 337 12.56 8.65 14.73
CA MET A 337 12.29 8.68 13.30
C MET A 337 11.98 10.12 12.88
N CYS A 338 12.65 10.61 11.84
CA CYS A 338 12.32 11.89 11.22
C CYS A 338 11.62 11.67 9.87
N ASP A 339 10.37 12.12 9.77
CA ASP A 339 9.66 12.24 8.49
C ASP A 339 9.87 13.65 7.92
N MET A 340 10.87 13.76 7.05
CA MET A 340 11.27 15.03 6.43
C MET A 340 10.56 15.33 5.10
N ALA A 341 9.42 14.71 4.79
CA ALA A 341 8.79 14.80 3.48
C ALA A 341 8.62 16.24 2.94
N GLN A 342 8.16 17.18 3.77
CA GLN A 342 7.94 18.57 3.35
C GLN A 342 9.22 19.41 3.22
N ILE A 343 10.29 19.02 3.91
CA ILE A 343 11.51 19.84 4.04
C ILE A 343 12.76 19.18 3.45
N GLY A 344 12.62 17.98 2.84
CA GLY A 344 13.73 17.20 2.32
C GLY A 344 14.57 17.96 1.29
N GLY A 345 13.93 18.75 0.42
CA GLY A 345 14.64 19.61 -0.54
C GLY A 345 15.44 20.73 0.13
N LEU A 346 14.91 21.32 1.20
CA LEU A 346 15.60 22.36 1.99
C LEU A 346 16.81 21.77 2.73
N ILE A 347 16.68 20.55 3.24
CA ILE A 347 17.78 19.84 3.91
C ILE A 347 18.89 19.47 2.90
N ALA A 348 18.52 18.98 1.72
CA ALA A 348 19.48 18.58 0.69
C ALA A 348 20.26 19.76 0.10
N ALA A 349 19.68 20.97 0.10
CA ALA A 349 20.29 22.17 -0.47
C ALA A 349 21.28 22.91 0.46
N LYS A 350 21.61 22.35 1.63
CA LYS A 350 22.54 22.95 2.59
C LYS A 350 23.98 22.99 2.11
#